data_AF-A0A4Q6BZZ0-F1
#
_entry.id   AF-A0A4Q6BZZ0-F1
#
_cell.length_a   1.000
_cell.length_b   1.000
_cell.length_c   1.000
_cell.angle_alpha   90.00
_cell.angle_beta   90.00
_cell.angle_gamma   90.00
#
_symmetry.space_group_name_H-M   'P 1'
#
loop_
_entity.id
_entity.type
_entity.pdbx_description
1 polymer ?
#
loop_
_entity_poly.entity_id
_entity_poly.type
_entity_poly.pdbx_seq_one_letter_code
_entity_poly.pdbx_strand_id
1 'polypeptide(L)'
;MGSRPASDTAPAHACARVLQLDALLRVNDVDAALDAGLMQCLPCPGCDPEAATRVIKAQRSLAAAWAARDRYRARNERLARRAAERLARRDTASVQASPGLPPAAAAALARAKAKAADRGRP
;
A
#
# COMPACT_ATOMS: atom_id res chain seq x y z
N MET A 1 -33.86 -25.32 59.06
CA MET A 1 -32.86 -24.24 58.85
C MET A 1 -32.32 -24.38 57.44
N GLY A 2 -32.77 -23.53 56.53
CA GLY A 2 -32.58 -23.68 55.09
C GLY A 2 -31.20 -23.21 54.64
N SER A 3 -30.42 -24.12 54.07
CA SER A 3 -29.24 -23.79 53.27
C SER A 3 -29.71 -23.15 51.97
N ARG A 4 -29.50 -21.84 51.85
CA ARG A 4 -29.63 -21.11 50.58
C ARG A 4 -28.47 -21.53 49.68
N PRO A 5 -28.69 -21.96 48.43
CA PRO A 5 -27.60 -21.97 47.47
C PRO A 5 -27.18 -20.51 47.24
N ALA A 6 -25.89 -20.25 47.40
CA ALA A 6 -25.29 -19.02 46.91
C ALA A 6 -25.50 -19.00 45.40
N SER A 7 -26.46 -18.19 44.95
CA SER A 7 -26.64 -17.87 43.55
C SER A 7 -25.37 -17.15 43.10
N ASP A 8 -24.52 -17.89 42.42
CA ASP A 8 -23.33 -17.45 41.72
C ASP A 8 -23.76 -16.43 40.66
N THR A 9 -23.88 -15.17 41.09
CA THR A 9 -24.27 -14.07 40.21
C THR A 9 -22.98 -13.50 39.64
N ALA A 10 -22.38 -14.24 38.71
CA ALA A 10 -21.35 -13.67 37.85
C ALA A 10 -21.94 -12.40 37.21
N PRO A 11 -21.25 -11.24 37.23
CA PRO A 11 -21.78 -10.04 36.64
C PRO A 11 -21.98 -10.31 35.15
N ALA A 12 -23.23 -10.20 34.68
CA ALA A 12 -23.58 -10.23 33.28
C ALA A 12 -22.75 -9.17 32.54
N HIS A 13 -21.58 -9.57 32.04
CA HIS A 13 -20.74 -8.69 31.27
C HIS A 13 -21.42 -8.52 29.92
N ALA A 14 -22.06 -7.36 29.75
CA ALA A 14 -22.60 -6.91 28.49
C ALA A 14 -21.44 -6.60 27.53
N CYS A 15 -20.81 -7.65 26.99
CA CYS A 15 -19.98 -7.56 25.78
C CYS A 15 -20.85 -7.30 24.54
N ALA A 16 -21.88 -6.46 24.67
CA ALA A 16 -22.80 -6.08 23.59
C ALA A 16 -22.03 -5.52 22.39
N ARG A 17 -20.93 -4.79 22.64
CA ARG A 17 -20.03 -4.32 21.58
C ARG A 17 -19.35 -5.46 20.82
N VAL A 18 -18.78 -6.45 21.52
CA VAL A 18 -18.10 -7.59 20.86
C VAL A 18 -19.10 -8.44 20.10
N LEU A 19 -20.31 -8.64 20.65
CA LEU A 19 -21.39 -9.37 19.97
C LEU A 19 -21.90 -8.61 18.74
N GLN A 20 -22.08 -7.29 18.85
CA GLN A 20 -22.45 -6.44 17.72
C GLN A 20 -21.40 -6.51 16.61
N LEU A 21 -20.12 -6.39 16.97
CA LEU A 21 -19.01 -6.50 16.01
C LEU A 21 -18.92 -7.91 15.40
N ASP A 22 -19.08 -8.97 16.18
CA ASP A 22 -19.11 -10.34 15.66
C ASP A 22 -20.27 -10.54 14.66
N ALA A 23 -21.46 -10.01 14.96
CA ALA A 23 -22.60 -10.07 14.05
C ALA A 23 -22.31 -9.38 12.71
N LEU A 24 -21.74 -8.17 12.74
CA LEU A 24 -21.34 -7.43 11.53
C LEU A 24 -20.24 -8.17 10.75
N LEU A 25 -19.24 -8.73 11.46
CA LEU A 25 -18.16 -9.50 10.84
C LEU A 25 -18.65 -10.82 10.23
N ARG A 26 -19.69 -11.45 10.79
CA ARG A 26 -20.29 -12.68 10.22
C ARG A 26 -20.98 -12.43 8.89
N VAL A 27 -21.61 -11.27 8.72
CA VAL A 27 -22.18 -10.85 7.44
C VAL A 27 -21.16 -10.14 6.53
N ASN A 28 -19.89 -10.11 6.94
CA ASN A 28 -18.78 -9.48 6.23
C ASN A 28 -18.96 -7.97 5.99
N ASP A 29 -19.75 -7.30 6.85
CA ASP A 29 -19.93 -5.85 6.83
C ASP A 29 -18.82 -5.19 7.65
N VAL A 30 -17.63 -5.16 7.05
CA VAL A 30 -16.42 -4.63 7.69
C VAL A 30 -16.51 -3.12 7.86
N ASP A 31 -17.20 -2.42 6.96
CA ASP A 31 -17.36 -0.97 7.01
C ASP A 31 -18.24 -0.57 8.19
N ALA A 32 -19.42 -1.20 8.35
CA ALA A 32 -20.25 -0.98 9.53
C ALA A 32 -19.54 -1.39 10.84
N ALA A 33 -18.70 -2.44 10.81
CA ALA A 33 -17.90 -2.81 11.97
C ALA A 33 -16.85 -1.73 12.31
N LEU A 34 -16.19 -1.14 11.31
CA LEU A 34 -15.27 -0.02 11.49
C LEU A 34 -15.97 1.21 12.06
N ASP A 35 -17.15 1.56 11.53
CA ASP A 35 -17.99 2.65 12.05
C ASP A 35 -18.45 2.40 13.49
N ALA A 36 -18.72 1.14 13.83
CA ALA A 36 -19.04 0.70 15.19
C ALA A 36 -17.81 0.66 16.12
N GLY A 37 -16.62 1.05 15.65
CA GLY A 37 -15.40 1.16 16.45
C GLY A 37 -14.60 -0.14 16.58
N LEU A 38 -14.59 -0.98 15.53
CA LEU A 38 -13.87 -2.26 15.51
C LEU A 38 -12.43 -2.14 16.01
N MET A 39 -11.69 -1.11 15.60
CA MET A 39 -10.27 -0.96 15.94
C MET A 39 -10.03 -0.48 17.38
N GLN A 40 -11.03 0.11 18.03
CA GLN A 40 -10.93 0.58 19.42
C GLN A 40 -11.50 -0.43 20.42
N CYS A 41 -12.13 -1.51 19.94
CA CYS A 41 -12.71 -2.53 20.79
C CYS A 41 -11.63 -3.39 21.45
N LEU A 42 -11.65 -3.45 22.78
CA LEU A 42 -10.86 -4.38 23.58
C LEU A 42 -11.78 -5.48 24.14
N PRO A 43 -11.71 -6.72 23.61
CA PRO A 43 -12.45 -7.84 24.21
C PRO A 43 -11.95 -8.10 25.63
N CYS A 44 -12.87 -8.27 26.58
CA CYS A 44 -12.52 -8.64 27.95
C CYS A 44 -12.53 -10.17 28.13
N PRO A 45 -11.89 -10.70 29.19
CA PRO A 45 -11.80 -12.14 29.44
C PRO A 45 -13.15 -12.84 29.67
N GLY A 46 -14.21 -12.07 29.97
CA GLY A 46 -15.56 -12.58 30.18
C GLY A 46 -16.45 -12.57 28.93
N CYS A 47 -15.96 -12.07 27.79
CA CYS A 47 -16.72 -12.17 26.53
C CYS A 47 -16.70 -13.60 25.99
N ASP A 48 -17.67 -13.93 25.12
CA ASP A 48 -17.64 -15.17 24.34
C ASP A 48 -16.28 -15.30 23.60
N PRO A 49 -15.51 -16.37 23.83
CA PRO A 49 -14.18 -16.53 23.27
C PRO A 49 -14.18 -16.61 21.74
N GLU A 50 -15.25 -17.12 21.12
CA GLU A 50 -15.34 -17.18 19.66
C GLU A 50 -15.53 -15.80 19.05
N ALA A 51 -16.50 -15.03 19.55
CA ALA A 51 -16.73 -13.65 19.13
C ALA A 51 -15.49 -12.77 19.35
N ALA A 52 -14.84 -12.89 20.52
CA ALA A 52 -13.60 -12.19 20.82
C ALA A 52 -12.48 -12.55 19.84
N THR A 53 -12.31 -13.84 19.53
CA THR A 53 -11.31 -14.32 18.57
C THR A 53 -11.55 -13.76 17.16
N ARG A 54 -12.81 -13.69 16.71
CA ARG A 54 -13.16 -13.13 15.40
C ARG A 54 -12.82 -11.65 15.31
N VAL A 55 -13.20 -10.88 16.33
CA VAL A 55 -12.88 -9.45 16.42
C VAL A 55 -11.37 -9.21 16.39
N ILE A 56 -10.60 -9.94 17.21
CA ILE A 56 -9.13 -9.82 17.25
C ILE A 56 -8.51 -10.20 15.89
N LYS A 57 -8.99 -11.26 15.26
CA LYS A 57 -8.50 -11.67 13.93
C LYS A 57 -8.77 -10.58 12.89
N ALA A 58 -9.97 -10.01 12.88
CA ALA A 58 -10.33 -8.92 11.96
C ALA A 58 -9.44 -7.69 12.17
N GLN A 59 -9.24 -7.25 13.42
CA GLN A 59 -8.34 -6.15 13.76
C GLN A 59 -6.91 -6.40 13.25
N ARG A 60 -6.36 -7.60 13.50
CA ARG A 60 -5.01 -7.98 13.05
C ARG A 60 -4.89 -7.99 11.52
N SER A 61 -5.89 -8.53 10.82
CA SER A 61 -5.92 -8.54 9.36
C SER A 61 -5.96 -7.12 8.78
N LEU A 62 -6.77 -6.23 9.34
CA LEU A 62 -6.86 -4.83 8.92
C LEU A 62 -5.55 -4.07 9.18
N ALA A 63 -4.98 -4.19 10.37
CA ALA A 63 -3.70 -3.58 10.71
C ALA A 63 -2.58 -4.04 9.76
N ALA A 64 -2.53 -5.34 9.45
CA ALA A 64 -1.57 -5.89 8.49
C ALA A 64 -1.78 -5.34 7.08
N ALA A 65 -3.04 -5.20 6.64
CA ALA A 65 -3.38 -4.63 5.34
C ALA A 65 -2.97 -3.15 5.23
N TRP A 66 -3.20 -2.35 6.27
CA TRP A 66 -2.77 -0.96 6.32
C TRP A 66 -1.24 -0.83 6.28
N ALA A 67 -0.54 -1.59 7.12
CA ALA A 67 0.92 -1.60 7.09
C ALA A 67 1.46 -2.02 5.71
N ALA A 68 0.80 -2.95 5.01
CA ALA A 68 1.18 -3.33 3.65
C ALA A 68 0.96 -2.19 2.63
N ARG A 69 -0.17 -1.48 2.73
CA ARG A 69 -0.46 -0.29 1.92
C ARG A 69 0.58 0.80 2.13
N ASP A 70 0.99 1.04 3.37
CA ASP A 70 2.00 2.05 3.71
C ASP A 70 3.38 1.68 3.14
N ARG A 71 3.80 0.41 3.26
CA ARG A 71 5.05 -0.07 2.62
C ARG A 71 5.02 0.10 1.12
N TYR A 72 3.88 -0.17 0.49
CA TYR A 72 3.69 0.01 -0.95
C TYR A 72 3.82 1.48 -1.35
N ARG A 73 3.12 2.39 -0.66
CA ARG A 73 3.20 3.84 -0.88
C ARG A 73 4.63 4.34 -0.73
N ALA A 74 5.31 3.99 0.36
CA ALA A 74 6.70 4.37 0.59
C ALA A 74 7.65 3.84 -0.51
N ARG A 75 7.42 2.62 -1.02
CA ARG A 75 8.18 2.08 -2.14
C ARG A 75 7.95 2.89 -3.41
N ASN A 76 6.71 3.23 -3.72
CA ASN A 76 6.37 4.01 -4.90
C ASN A 76 6.99 5.41 -4.87
N GLU A 77 6.96 6.09 -3.72
CA GLU A 77 7.64 7.38 -3.53
C GLU A 77 9.14 7.28 -3.81
N ARG A 78 9.81 6.23 -3.31
CA ARG A 78 11.23 5.99 -3.59
C ARG A 78 11.50 5.79 -5.08
N LEU A 79 10.64 5.02 -5.76
CA LEU A 79 10.77 4.77 -7.19
C LEU A 79 10.52 6.03 -8.02
N ALA A 80 9.51 6.83 -7.65
CA ALA A 80 9.21 8.11 -8.27
C ALA A 80 10.39 9.09 -8.15
N ARG A 81 10.99 9.20 -6.96
CA ARG A 81 12.21 10.01 -6.76
C ARG A 81 13.35 9.57 -7.67
N ARG A 82 13.63 8.26 -7.75
CA ARG A 82 14.68 7.73 -8.62
C ARG A 82 14.37 7.95 -10.10
N ALA A 83 13.09 7.86 -10.50
CA ALA A 83 12.68 8.14 -11.87
C ALA A 83 12.89 9.62 -12.23
N ALA A 84 12.49 10.53 -11.34
CA ALA A 84 12.72 11.96 -11.50
C ALA A 84 14.21 12.31 -11.59
N GLU A 85 15.06 11.71 -10.73
CA GLU A 85 16.51 11.93 -10.80
C GLU A 85 17.09 11.45 -12.14
N ARG A 86 16.69 10.26 -12.61
CA ARG A 86 17.15 9.74 -13.91
C ARG A 86 16.71 10.62 -15.08
N LEU A 87 15.49 11.16 -15.02
CA LEU A 87 15.00 12.08 -16.03
C LEU A 87 15.82 13.38 -16.02
N ALA A 88 16.00 13.98 -14.84
CA ALA A 88 16.83 15.17 -14.69
C ALA A 88 18.26 14.97 -15.21
N ARG A 89 18.89 13.82 -14.91
CA ARG A 89 20.22 13.50 -15.46
C ARG A 89 20.24 13.37 -16.98
N ARG A 90 19.17 12.85 -17.59
CA ARG A 90 19.05 12.78 -19.05
C ARG A 90 18.89 14.17 -19.66
N ASP A 91 18.08 15.02 -19.03
CA ASP A 91 17.87 16.40 -19.48
C ASP A 91 19.15 17.23 -19.33
N THR A 92 19.92 17.08 -18.24
CA THR A 92 21.21 17.76 -18.12
C THR A 92 22.24 17.21 -19.10
N ALA A 93 22.29 15.89 -19.32
CA ALA A 93 23.20 15.28 -20.28
C ALA A 93 22.88 15.68 -21.73
N SER A 94 21.60 15.83 -22.09
CA SER A 94 21.21 16.31 -23.42
C SER A 94 21.61 17.77 -23.65
N VAL A 95 21.51 18.63 -22.62
CA VAL A 95 21.99 20.02 -22.67
C VAL A 95 23.52 20.10 -22.78
N GLN A 96 24.26 19.21 -22.12
CA GLN A 96 25.73 19.19 -22.18
C GLN A 96 26.29 18.49 -23.42
N ALA A 97 25.50 17.62 -24.07
CA ALA A 97 25.91 16.88 -25.25
C ALA A 97 25.59 17.66 -26.55
N SER A 98 26.50 18.54 -26.93
CA SER A 98 26.93 18.68 -28.33
C SER A 98 28.36 19.18 -28.39
N PRO A 99 29.36 18.31 -28.16
CA PRO A 99 30.66 18.54 -28.76
C PRO A 99 30.42 18.53 -30.27
N GLY A 100 30.65 19.68 -30.92
CA GLY A 100 30.58 19.76 -32.37
C GLY A 100 31.43 18.64 -32.99
N LEU A 101 30.89 17.99 -34.02
CA LEU A 101 31.60 16.90 -34.69
C LEU A 101 33.03 17.36 -35.04
N PRO A 102 34.08 16.56 -34.75
CA PRO A 102 35.43 16.94 -35.13
C PRO A 102 35.47 17.17 -36.66
N PRO A 103 36.18 18.22 -37.14
CA PRO A 103 36.08 18.67 -38.53
C PRO A 103 36.34 17.57 -39.57
N ALA A 104 37.25 16.64 -39.25
CA ALA A 104 37.57 15.49 -40.10
C ALA A 104 36.37 14.55 -40.29
N ALA A 105 35.59 14.29 -39.23
CA ALA A 105 34.41 13.44 -39.28
C ALA A 105 33.25 14.15 -39.99
N ALA A 106 33.09 15.46 -39.80
CA ALA A 106 32.12 16.26 -40.55
C ALA A 106 32.43 16.24 -42.06
N ALA A 107 33.70 16.40 -42.43
CA ALA A 107 34.15 16.32 -43.83
C ALA A 107 33.95 14.92 -44.43
N ALA A 108 34.18 13.85 -43.65
CA ALA A 108 33.92 12.48 -44.11
C ALA A 108 32.43 12.23 -44.37
N LEU A 109 31.55 12.70 -43.49
CA LEU A 109 30.10 12.61 -43.67
C LEU A 109 29.61 13.44 -44.86
N ALA A 110 30.17 14.64 -45.08
CA ALA A 110 29.85 15.47 -46.23
C ALA A 110 30.19 14.76 -47.56
N ARG A 111 31.37 14.14 -47.65
CA ARG A 111 31.77 13.33 -48.82
C ARG A 111 30.89 12.11 -49.01
N ALA A 112 30.54 11.41 -47.94
CA ALA A 112 29.65 10.26 -48.00
C ALA A 112 28.24 10.65 -48.49
N LYS A 113 27.70 11.77 -48.01
CA LYS A 113 26.41 12.32 -48.49
C LYS A 113 26.46 12.70 -49.97
N ALA A 114 27.51 13.38 -50.42
CA ALA A 114 27.68 13.72 -51.83
C ALA A 114 27.72 12.47 -52.71
N LYS A 115 28.48 11.44 -52.31
CA LYS A 115 28.58 10.17 -53.04
C LYS A 115 27.28 9.38 -53.07
N ALA A 116 26.45 9.48 -52.02
CA ALA A 116 25.14 8.85 -51.97
C ALA A 116 24.12 9.59 -52.85
N ALA A 117 24.16 10.93 -52.88
CA ALA A 117 23.32 11.72 -53.77
C ALA A 117 23.63 11.46 -55.25
N ASP A 118 24.91 11.30 -55.60
CA ASP A 118 25.35 11.00 -56.97
C ASP A 118 24.93 9.59 -57.42
N ARG A 119 24.88 8.62 -56.50
CA ARG A 119 24.42 7.24 -56.76
C ARG A 119 22.89 7.10 -56.82
N GLY A 120 22.15 8.08 -56.32
CA GLY A 120 20.68 8.11 -56.30
C GLY A 120 20.06 8.97 -57.40
N ARG A 121 20.88 9.60 -58.25
CA ARG A 121 20.41 10.35 -59.43
C ARG A 121 20.16 9.34 -60.56
N PRO A 122 18.94 9.27 -61.12
CA PRO A 122 18.60 8.33 -62.19
C PRO A 122 19.39 8.61 -63.48
#